data_AF-A0A3Q4GAF0-F1
#
_entry.id   AF-A0A3Q4GAF0-F1
#
_cell.length_a   1.000
_cell.length_b   1.000
_cell.length_c   1.000
_cell.angle_alpha   90.00
_cell.angle_beta   90.00
_cell.angle_gamma   90.00
#
_symmetry.space_group_name_H-M   'P 1'
#
loop_
_entity.id
_entity.type
_entity.pdbx_description
1 polymer ?
#
loop_
_entity_poly.entity_id
_entity_poly.type
_entity_poly.pdbx_seq_one_letter_code
_entity_poly.pdbx_strand_id
1 'polypeptide(L)'
;MEVYTVTVATGTSEYSGTNNYIYLTLVGENGESERTQLDNPGLDFCRGAVSVVPLRLWLCKHQTTQEDISCVTYKQNSSYLMCDPFFFVLDFISITALLYNVLLYFPVSPVAKTLTGDSALQLLEHRRTELQERQKTYRWVTWAPGIPRCIDAETEADLPQDARFDNEKRSDFEHSLHYALLELSLKKLTIWFGKSWDDLEDFKRIFWKLKSPIAEYCMTHWKEDWFFGYQCLNGSNPRMIQRCKKLPENLPVTADMVQRSMADRTNLDKELKAGNIYLLDYAIMDGIPSNTIKGHPQYIAAPICLLYQHPDEGLIPIAIQLEQTPGRDTPIFLPSDPPLAWLLAKMWVRHSEFQVFQLLSHLLRTHLVVEVFCVATLRQLPAVHPIYKLLSPHIRYTLEINCRGRTQLISANGIFKRVCHSTLGFNITDFYLCSSFVSSMVNLYYQSDHDVQEDLELQAWIRDITEEGLPSKLSSREELCTLLAVAIFTSTAQHAATNNGQFDWCAWIPNTPCTMRQPPPTDKDAVTMDMIMATLPDVSQSCLQMAITWHLGRAQPDAIPLGRYTEDHFTEAKALEVIDRFRMELKEIEKHILSENEGLELQYLFLLPSRIENSITI
;
A
#
# COMPACT_ATOMS: atom_id res chain seq x y z
N MET A 1 7.94 -45.11 -26.19
CA MET A 1 6.73 -44.57 -25.53
C MET A 1 7.08 -44.42 -24.07
N GLU A 2 7.25 -43.19 -23.64
CA GLU A 2 7.56 -42.87 -22.25
C GLU A 2 6.26 -42.43 -21.57
N VAL A 3 6.16 -42.67 -20.27
CA VAL A 3 4.95 -42.38 -19.48
C VAL A 3 5.28 -41.30 -18.47
N TYR A 4 4.54 -40.21 -18.58
CA TYR A 4 4.61 -39.06 -17.69
C TYR A 4 3.33 -39.05 -16.85
N THR A 5 3.47 -38.87 -15.55
CA THR A 5 2.34 -38.55 -14.67
C THR A 5 2.24 -37.03 -14.60
N VAL A 6 1.06 -36.47 -14.87
CA VAL A 6 0.79 -35.03 -14.72
C VAL A 6 -0.17 -34.83 -13.56
N THR A 7 0.29 -34.15 -12.53
CA THR A 7 -0.52 -33.65 -11.42
C THR A 7 -0.99 -32.24 -11.75
N VAL A 8 -2.27 -31.94 -11.55
CA VAL A 8 -2.89 -30.63 -11.78
C VAL A 8 -3.64 -30.23 -10.51
N ALA A 9 -3.21 -29.14 -9.87
CA ALA A 9 -3.91 -28.54 -8.73
C ALA A 9 -4.77 -27.36 -9.20
N THR A 10 -6.04 -27.38 -8.79
CA THR A 10 -7.05 -26.38 -9.15
C THR A 10 -7.28 -25.42 -8.00
N GLY A 11 -7.40 -24.13 -8.31
CA GLY A 11 -7.50 -23.04 -7.35
C GLY A 11 -8.49 -23.24 -6.21
N THR A 12 -8.13 -22.73 -5.03
CA THR A 12 -8.93 -22.85 -3.80
C THR A 12 -9.95 -21.72 -3.59
N SER A 13 -9.94 -20.66 -4.40
CA SER A 13 -10.87 -19.51 -4.37
C SER A 13 -12.31 -19.83 -4.83
N GLU A 14 -13.27 -18.95 -4.56
CA GLU A 14 -14.66 -19.13 -5.00
C GLU A 14 -14.79 -18.96 -6.53
N TYR A 15 -15.58 -19.86 -7.13
CA TYR A 15 -15.74 -20.08 -8.57
C TYR A 15 -14.51 -20.63 -9.33
N SER A 16 -13.46 -21.04 -8.62
CA SER A 16 -12.35 -21.81 -9.20
C SER A 16 -12.78 -23.24 -9.56
N GLY A 17 -12.59 -23.64 -10.82
CA GLY A 17 -12.89 -24.99 -11.35
C GLY A 17 -13.45 -24.96 -12.77
N THR A 18 -13.52 -26.12 -13.44
CA THR A 18 -13.94 -26.18 -14.86
C THR A 18 -14.66 -27.45 -15.28
N ASN A 19 -15.77 -27.29 -16.02
CA ASN A 19 -16.42 -28.36 -16.80
C ASN A 19 -15.95 -28.40 -18.27
N ASN A 20 -15.12 -27.43 -18.70
CA ASN A 20 -14.53 -27.38 -20.04
C ASN A 20 -13.33 -28.34 -20.14
N TYR A 21 -13.10 -28.92 -21.32
CA TYR A 21 -12.00 -29.85 -21.56
C TYR A 21 -10.64 -29.15 -21.51
N ILE A 22 -9.73 -29.65 -20.67
CA ILE A 22 -8.33 -29.22 -20.63
C ILE A 22 -7.51 -30.11 -21.56
N TYR A 23 -6.65 -29.48 -22.36
CA TYR A 23 -5.64 -30.15 -23.16
C TYR A 23 -4.26 -29.61 -22.81
N LEU A 24 -3.26 -30.47 -22.84
CA LEU A 24 -1.87 -30.17 -22.53
C LEU A 24 -0.95 -30.67 -23.64
N THR A 25 0.06 -29.87 -23.97
CA THR A 25 1.17 -30.20 -24.87
C THR A 25 2.49 -29.92 -24.14
N LEU A 26 3.38 -30.91 -24.09
CA LEU A 26 4.75 -30.73 -23.63
C LEU A 26 5.59 -30.24 -24.80
N VAL A 27 6.33 -29.16 -24.59
CA VAL A 27 7.22 -28.53 -25.56
C VAL A 27 8.65 -28.74 -25.08
N GLY A 28 9.50 -29.30 -25.93
CA GLY A 28 10.87 -29.66 -25.60
C GLY A 28 11.88 -29.32 -26.69
N GLU A 29 13.16 -29.34 -26.32
CA GLU A 29 14.26 -28.94 -27.21
C GLU A 29 14.24 -29.73 -28.54
N ASN A 30 13.89 -31.01 -28.45
CA ASN A 30 13.83 -31.95 -29.56
C ASN A 30 12.42 -32.08 -30.22
N GLY A 31 11.41 -31.34 -29.75
CA GLY A 31 10.07 -31.28 -30.38
C GLY A 31 8.89 -31.15 -29.40
N GLU A 32 7.68 -31.09 -29.96
CA GLU A 32 6.42 -31.01 -29.20
C GLU A 32 5.72 -32.38 -29.10
N SER A 33 4.97 -32.59 -28.01
CA SER A 33 4.08 -33.75 -27.86
C SER A 33 2.79 -33.60 -28.66
N GLU A 34 2.07 -34.71 -28.88
CA GLU A 34 0.67 -34.63 -29.28
C GLU A 34 -0.15 -33.89 -28.21
N ARG A 35 -1.11 -33.06 -28.65
CA ARG A 35 -2.04 -32.33 -27.78
C ARG A 35 -2.97 -33.34 -27.10
N THR A 36 -2.71 -33.64 -25.83
CA THR A 36 -3.44 -34.69 -25.10
C THR A 36 -4.49 -34.08 -24.20
N GLN A 37 -5.70 -34.66 -24.17
CA GLN A 37 -6.74 -34.27 -23.22
C GLN A 37 -6.38 -34.77 -21.82
N LEU A 38 -6.59 -33.93 -20.81
CA LEU A 38 -6.51 -34.33 -19.40
C LEU A 38 -7.92 -34.72 -18.93
N ASP A 39 -8.10 -35.97 -18.50
CA ASP A 39 -9.41 -36.58 -18.25
C ASP A 39 -9.27 -37.78 -17.29
N ASN A 40 -10.03 -37.79 -16.18
CA ASN A 40 -10.11 -38.86 -15.20
C ASN A 40 -11.56 -39.31 -14.97
N PRO A 41 -11.81 -40.53 -14.44
CA PRO A 41 -13.17 -40.99 -14.12
C PRO A 41 -13.81 -40.23 -12.94
N GLY A 42 -14.50 -39.11 -13.21
CA GLY A 42 -15.26 -38.37 -12.20
C GLY A 42 -15.64 -36.95 -12.61
N LEU A 43 -15.84 -36.09 -11.60
CA LEU A 43 -15.77 -34.64 -11.77
C LEU A 43 -14.32 -34.22 -11.55
N ASP A 44 -13.63 -33.94 -12.64
CA ASP A 44 -12.23 -33.49 -12.65
C ASP A 44 -12.16 -31.97 -12.40
N PHE A 45 -10.99 -31.44 -12.04
CA PHE A 45 -10.70 -29.99 -12.00
C PHE A 45 -11.72 -29.12 -11.22
N CYS A 46 -12.21 -29.64 -10.08
CA CYS A 46 -13.05 -28.88 -9.13
C CYS A 46 -12.20 -27.97 -8.21
N ARG A 47 -12.82 -26.98 -7.56
CA ARG A 47 -12.21 -26.11 -6.53
C ARG A 47 -11.34 -26.91 -5.54
N GLY A 48 -10.04 -26.60 -5.45
CA GLY A 48 -9.08 -27.29 -4.55
C GLY A 48 -8.75 -28.74 -4.91
N ALA A 49 -9.15 -29.25 -6.08
CA ALA A 49 -8.87 -30.62 -6.50
C ALA A 49 -7.43 -30.77 -7.03
N VAL A 50 -6.82 -31.93 -6.74
CA VAL A 50 -5.52 -32.34 -7.27
C VAL A 50 -5.72 -33.59 -8.14
N SER A 51 -5.86 -33.38 -9.45
CA SER A 51 -6.08 -34.41 -10.46
C SER A 51 -4.75 -35.00 -10.94
N VAL A 52 -4.66 -36.32 -11.15
CA VAL A 52 -3.39 -36.99 -11.51
C VAL A 52 -3.58 -37.87 -12.75
N VAL A 53 -3.17 -37.35 -13.92
CA VAL A 53 -3.41 -37.94 -15.25
C VAL A 53 -2.14 -38.61 -15.80
N PRO A 54 -2.17 -39.89 -16.19
CA PRO A 54 -1.04 -40.57 -16.83
C PRO A 54 -1.00 -40.32 -18.35
N LEU A 55 -0.13 -39.42 -18.80
CA LEU A 55 0.16 -39.19 -20.21
C LEU A 55 1.12 -40.25 -20.78
N ARG A 56 0.76 -40.84 -21.93
CA ARG A 56 1.62 -41.78 -22.67
C ARG A 56 2.09 -41.15 -23.96
N LEU A 57 3.35 -40.72 -24.02
CA LEU A 57 3.84 -39.90 -25.13
C LEU A 57 4.64 -40.69 -26.17
N TRP A 58 4.40 -40.33 -27.43
CA TRP A 58 5.19 -40.71 -28.61
C TRP A 58 6.28 -39.66 -28.89
N LEU A 59 7.16 -39.42 -27.92
CA LEU A 59 8.38 -38.65 -28.17
C LEU A 59 9.24 -39.35 -29.23
N CYS A 60 9.65 -38.59 -30.24
CA CYS A 60 10.26 -39.13 -31.45
C CYS A 60 11.72 -39.52 -31.26
N LYS A 61 11.95 -40.78 -30.88
CA LYS A 61 13.24 -41.50 -30.99
C LYS A 61 14.47 -40.70 -30.51
N HIS A 62 14.59 -40.42 -29.23
CA HIS A 62 15.80 -40.71 -28.44
C HIS A 62 15.45 -40.68 -26.94
N GLN A 63 16.41 -40.95 -26.06
CA GLN A 63 16.17 -41.05 -24.61
C GLN A 63 15.99 -39.65 -24.04
N THR A 64 14.80 -39.35 -23.52
CA THR A 64 14.48 -38.04 -22.93
C THR A 64 15.12 -37.92 -21.55
N THR A 65 15.77 -36.79 -21.26
CA THR A 65 16.42 -36.51 -19.98
C THR A 65 15.81 -35.28 -19.29
N GLN A 66 16.37 -34.88 -18.14
CA GLN A 66 15.85 -33.79 -17.32
C GLN A 66 15.84 -32.41 -18.01
N GLU A 67 16.66 -32.25 -19.06
CA GLU A 67 16.85 -30.97 -19.78
C GLU A 67 15.90 -30.83 -20.99
N ASP A 68 15.28 -31.93 -21.45
CA ASP A 68 14.53 -31.97 -22.71
C ASP A 68 13.15 -31.29 -22.70
N ILE A 69 12.52 -31.04 -21.54
CA ILE A 69 11.18 -30.41 -21.46
C ILE A 69 11.34 -28.94 -21.07
N SER A 70 11.06 -28.06 -22.02
CA SER A 70 11.34 -26.62 -21.93
C SER A 70 10.11 -25.79 -21.52
N CYS A 71 8.91 -26.19 -21.95
CA CYS A 71 7.66 -25.46 -21.65
C CYS A 71 6.45 -26.41 -21.60
N VAL A 72 5.43 -26.03 -20.82
CA VAL A 72 4.13 -26.71 -20.78
C VAL A 72 3.08 -25.74 -21.29
N THR A 73 2.38 -26.09 -22.37
CA THR A 73 1.25 -25.29 -22.85
C THR A 73 -0.06 -26.02 -22.55
N TYR A 74 -1.06 -25.29 -22.06
CA TYR A 74 -2.41 -25.80 -21.87
C TYR A 74 -3.42 -24.98 -22.66
N LYS A 75 -4.52 -25.61 -23.07
CA LYS A 75 -5.65 -24.96 -23.76
C LYS A 75 -6.97 -25.56 -23.31
N GLN A 76 -7.82 -24.72 -22.73
CA GLN A 76 -9.19 -25.03 -22.35
C GLN A 76 -10.11 -24.88 -23.59
N ASN A 77 -10.90 -25.91 -23.94
CA ASN A 77 -11.93 -25.82 -24.98
C ASN A 77 -13.31 -25.96 -24.32
N SER A 78 -14.22 -25.01 -24.58
CA SER A 78 -15.59 -25.13 -24.08
C SER A 78 -16.42 -26.16 -24.85
N SER A 79 -17.32 -26.81 -24.13
CA SER A 79 -18.13 -27.94 -24.58
C SER A 79 -19.60 -27.58 -24.87
N TYR A 80 -20.04 -26.35 -24.56
CA TYR A 80 -21.44 -25.94 -24.64
C TYR A 80 -21.67 -24.57 -25.30
N LEU A 81 -22.92 -24.35 -25.72
CA LEU A 81 -23.38 -23.14 -26.43
C LEU A 81 -23.77 -22.00 -25.47
N MET A 82 -23.74 -22.25 -24.16
CA MET A 82 -23.59 -21.24 -23.12
C MET A 82 -22.11 -21.11 -22.79
N CYS A 83 -21.57 -19.89 -22.83
CA CYS A 83 -20.28 -19.61 -22.22
C CYS A 83 -20.46 -19.58 -20.70
N ASP A 84 -20.27 -20.73 -20.04
CA ASP A 84 -20.17 -20.81 -18.58
C ASP A 84 -19.01 -19.89 -18.13
N PRO A 85 -19.26 -18.84 -17.32
CA PRO A 85 -18.23 -17.90 -16.89
C PRO A 85 -17.43 -18.43 -15.68
N PHE A 86 -17.26 -19.76 -15.58
CA PHE A 86 -16.60 -20.40 -14.44
C PHE A 86 -15.10 -20.56 -14.71
N PHE A 87 -14.29 -20.19 -13.73
CA PHE A 87 -12.90 -19.81 -13.93
C PHE A 87 -11.95 -20.96 -13.60
N PHE A 88 -11.09 -21.34 -14.56
CA PHE A 88 -10.04 -22.32 -14.28
C PHE A 88 -8.76 -21.64 -13.78
N VAL A 89 -8.67 -21.46 -12.46
CA VAL A 89 -7.43 -21.08 -11.78
C VAL A 89 -6.58 -22.34 -11.56
N LEU A 90 -5.30 -22.28 -11.95
CA LEU A 90 -4.29 -23.32 -11.75
C LEU A 90 -3.35 -22.90 -10.61
N ASP A 91 -3.34 -23.65 -9.51
CA ASP A 91 -2.37 -23.42 -8.43
C ASP A 91 -0.99 -23.96 -8.83
N PHE A 92 -0.95 -25.18 -9.40
CA PHE A 92 0.22 -25.71 -10.09
C PHE A 92 -0.16 -26.83 -11.07
N ILE A 93 0.70 -27.06 -12.06
CA ILE A 93 0.85 -28.36 -12.72
C ILE A 93 2.24 -28.86 -12.34
N SER A 94 2.36 -30.17 -12.05
CA SER A 94 3.66 -30.82 -11.96
C SER A 94 3.71 -32.08 -12.81
N ILE A 95 4.83 -32.29 -13.50
CA ILE A 95 5.04 -33.46 -14.35
C ILE A 95 6.08 -34.37 -13.67
N THR A 96 5.90 -35.68 -13.77
CA THR A 96 6.80 -36.70 -13.26
C THR A 96 7.07 -37.77 -14.31
N ALA A 97 8.32 -37.92 -14.75
CA ALA A 97 8.73 -38.99 -15.66
C ALA A 97 9.11 -40.25 -14.86
N LEU A 98 8.68 -41.44 -15.30
CA LEU A 98 9.06 -42.72 -14.68
C LEU A 98 10.24 -43.36 -15.42
N LEU A 99 11.43 -42.77 -15.27
CA LEU A 99 12.69 -43.29 -15.81
C LEU A 99 13.52 -43.94 -14.69
N TYR A 100 13.69 -45.27 -14.78
CA TYR A 100 14.63 -46.06 -13.96
C TYR A 100 14.60 -45.79 -12.44
N ASN A 101 13.40 -45.79 -11.83
CA ASN A 101 13.15 -45.51 -10.41
C ASN A 101 13.53 -44.09 -9.92
N VAL A 102 13.88 -43.16 -10.81
CA VAL A 102 14.04 -41.74 -10.48
C VAL A 102 12.72 -41.02 -10.73
N LEU A 103 12.19 -40.34 -9.71
CA LEU A 103 11.17 -39.30 -9.93
C LEU A 103 11.89 -38.00 -10.33
N LEU A 104 11.51 -37.45 -11.48
CA LEU A 104 11.79 -36.06 -11.85
C LEU A 104 10.55 -35.21 -11.52
N TYR A 105 10.73 -33.93 -11.21
CA TYR A 105 9.63 -33.01 -10.87
C TYR A 105 9.77 -31.70 -11.64
N PHE A 106 8.79 -31.38 -12.48
CA PHE A 106 8.74 -30.15 -13.26
C PHE A 106 7.65 -29.22 -12.70
N PRO A 107 7.99 -28.10 -12.02
CA PRO A 107 7.00 -27.12 -11.55
C PRO A 107 6.47 -26.22 -12.67
N VAL A 108 5.23 -25.73 -12.55
CA VAL A 108 4.65 -24.70 -13.44
C VAL A 108 5.38 -23.36 -13.37
N SER A 109 6.00 -23.07 -12.24
CA SER A 109 6.92 -21.94 -12.07
C SER A 109 8.33 -22.41 -12.44
N PRO A 110 8.83 -22.17 -13.68
CA PRO A 110 10.17 -22.60 -14.07
C PRO A 110 11.24 -21.91 -13.22
N VAL A 111 12.41 -22.54 -13.08
CA VAL A 111 13.62 -21.94 -12.50
C VAL A 111 13.83 -20.53 -13.07
N ALA A 112 14.15 -19.55 -12.22
CA ALA A 112 14.18 -18.17 -12.65
C ALA A 112 15.38 -17.87 -13.58
N LYS A 113 15.12 -17.14 -14.67
CA LYS A 113 16.12 -16.81 -15.69
C LYS A 113 16.00 -15.38 -16.19
N THR A 114 17.13 -14.69 -16.26
CA THR A 114 17.32 -13.51 -17.14
C THR A 114 17.29 -13.93 -18.61
N LEU A 115 17.23 -12.98 -19.54
CA LEU A 115 17.23 -13.24 -20.99
C LEU A 115 18.45 -14.08 -21.44
N THR A 116 19.60 -13.91 -20.79
CA THR A 116 20.84 -14.66 -21.08
C THR A 116 20.83 -16.09 -20.55
N GLY A 117 19.83 -16.48 -19.75
CA GLY A 117 19.65 -17.86 -19.26
C GLY A 117 18.91 -18.78 -20.23
N ASP A 118 18.40 -18.27 -21.36
CA ASP A 118 17.68 -19.03 -22.38
C ASP A 118 18.50 -19.18 -23.66
N SER A 119 19.05 -20.38 -23.86
CA SER A 119 19.77 -20.81 -25.07
C SER A 119 18.84 -21.30 -26.19
N ALA A 120 17.69 -21.89 -25.83
CA ALA A 120 16.76 -22.50 -26.78
C ALA A 120 15.89 -21.46 -27.48
N LEU A 121 15.87 -21.49 -28.82
CA LEU A 121 15.07 -20.57 -29.66
C LEU A 121 13.58 -20.57 -29.31
N GLN A 122 13.02 -21.72 -28.93
CA GLN A 122 11.62 -21.86 -28.52
C GLN A 122 11.31 -21.03 -27.26
N LEU A 123 12.22 -21.02 -26.28
CA LEU A 123 12.07 -20.25 -25.04
C LEU A 123 12.18 -18.76 -25.32
N LEU A 124 13.13 -18.34 -26.15
CA LEU A 124 13.29 -16.94 -26.56
C LEU A 124 12.07 -16.43 -27.35
N GLU A 125 11.41 -17.28 -28.15
CA GLU A 125 10.17 -16.92 -28.85
C GLU A 125 8.95 -16.89 -27.92
N HIS A 126 8.84 -17.85 -26.99
CA HIS A 126 7.80 -17.85 -25.95
C HIS A 126 7.88 -16.58 -25.09
N ARG A 127 9.08 -16.26 -24.59
CA ARG A 127 9.40 -15.08 -23.78
C ARG A 127 9.05 -13.77 -24.49
N ARG A 128 9.39 -13.67 -25.78
CA ARG A 128 8.99 -12.53 -26.63
C ARG A 128 7.48 -12.45 -26.85
N THR A 129 6.82 -13.58 -27.07
CA THR A 129 5.37 -13.66 -27.29
C THR A 129 4.60 -13.26 -26.03
N GLU A 130 5.03 -13.74 -24.86
CA GLU A 130 4.50 -13.33 -23.56
C GLU A 130 4.56 -11.80 -23.40
N LEU A 131 5.74 -11.20 -23.57
CA LEU A 131 5.90 -9.75 -23.46
C LEU A 131 5.05 -8.98 -24.49
N GLN A 132 4.93 -9.47 -25.72
CA GLN A 132 4.08 -8.84 -26.73
C GLN A 132 2.58 -8.87 -26.37
N GLU A 133 2.06 -9.98 -25.82
CA GLU A 133 0.65 -10.02 -25.38
C GLU A 133 0.43 -9.22 -24.09
N ARG A 134 1.38 -9.26 -23.15
CA ARG A 134 1.33 -8.44 -21.93
C ARG A 134 1.39 -6.94 -22.26
N GLN A 135 2.15 -6.49 -23.25
CA GLN A 135 2.23 -5.08 -23.65
C GLN A 135 0.97 -4.56 -24.38
N LYS A 136 0.16 -5.44 -24.97
CA LYS A 136 -1.17 -5.11 -25.51
C LYS A 136 -2.24 -5.07 -24.42
N THR A 137 -2.12 -5.98 -23.45
CA THR A 137 -3.05 -6.21 -22.33
C THR A 137 -2.90 -5.12 -21.26
N TYR A 138 -1.69 -4.92 -20.75
CA TYR A 138 -1.35 -3.90 -19.78
C TYR A 138 -0.81 -2.67 -20.51
N ARG A 139 -1.60 -1.60 -20.60
CA ARG A 139 -1.22 -0.33 -21.25
C ARG A 139 -1.19 0.81 -20.24
N TRP A 140 -0.49 1.89 -20.58
CA TRP A 140 -0.45 3.11 -19.78
C TRP A 140 -1.52 4.10 -20.20
N VAL A 141 -2.14 4.76 -19.22
CA VAL A 141 -2.95 5.97 -19.43
C VAL A 141 -2.49 7.09 -18.49
N THR A 142 -2.62 8.34 -18.94
CA THR A 142 -2.45 9.52 -18.07
C THR A 142 -3.82 9.92 -17.53
N TRP A 143 -4.16 9.48 -16.32
CA TRP A 143 -5.48 9.73 -15.72
C TRP A 143 -5.76 11.22 -15.46
N ALA A 144 -4.74 11.98 -15.03
CA ALA A 144 -4.81 13.43 -14.85
C ALA A 144 -3.43 14.08 -15.03
N PRO A 145 -3.35 15.36 -15.46
CA PRO A 145 -2.07 16.07 -15.57
C PRO A 145 -1.34 16.16 -14.22
N GLY A 146 -0.04 15.88 -14.21
CA GLY A 146 0.80 15.93 -13.01
C GLY A 146 0.64 14.75 -12.03
N ILE A 147 -0.19 13.76 -12.37
CA ILE A 147 -0.29 12.48 -11.67
C ILE A 147 0.48 11.42 -12.48
N PRO A 148 1.22 10.49 -11.85
CA PRO A 148 1.90 9.41 -12.57
C PRO A 148 0.96 8.61 -13.48
N ARG A 149 1.47 8.10 -14.60
CA ARG A 149 0.72 7.17 -15.46
C ARG A 149 0.27 5.94 -14.68
N CYS A 150 -0.91 5.44 -15.00
CA CYS A 150 -1.54 4.28 -14.36
C CYS A 150 -1.97 3.23 -15.40
N ILE A 151 -2.58 2.12 -14.96
CA ILE A 151 -3.17 1.14 -15.88
C ILE A 151 -4.31 1.76 -16.71
N ASP A 152 -4.33 1.43 -17.99
CA ASP A 152 -5.36 1.82 -18.96
C ASP A 152 -6.65 0.99 -18.78
N ALA A 153 -7.39 1.32 -17.72
CA ALA A 153 -8.67 0.72 -17.35
C ALA A 153 -9.59 1.81 -16.77
N GLU A 154 -10.83 1.91 -17.24
CA GLU A 154 -11.81 2.87 -16.70
C GLU A 154 -12.39 2.38 -15.36
N THR A 155 -12.53 1.05 -15.22
CA THR A 155 -13.08 0.35 -14.06
C THR A 155 -12.29 -0.92 -13.74
N GLU A 156 -12.55 -1.52 -12.58
CA GLU A 156 -12.07 -2.86 -12.23
C GLU A 156 -12.55 -3.95 -13.22
N ALA A 157 -13.67 -3.73 -13.92
CA ALA A 157 -14.21 -4.67 -14.91
C ALA A 157 -13.42 -4.69 -16.24
N ASP A 158 -12.53 -3.73 -16.46
CA ASP A 158 -11.65 -3.66 -17.65
C ASP A 158 -10.27 -4.32 -17.42
N LEU A 159 -9.89 -4.55 -16.16
CA LEU A 159 -8.62 -5.21 -15.81
C LEU A 159 -8.58 -6.67 -16.27
N PRO A 160 -7.42 -7.25 -16.60
CA PRO A 160 -7.27 -8.69 -16.77
C PRO A 160 -7.65 -9.45 -15.51
N GLN A 161 -8.24 -10.65 -15.64
CA GLN A 161 -8.77 -11.39 -14.49
C GLN A 161 -7.71 -11.69 -13.41
N ASP A 162 -6.47 -11.94 -13.83
CA ASP A 162 -5.32 -12.23 -12.94
C ASP A 162 -4.86 -11.00 -12.13
N ALA A 163 -5.34 -9.79 -12.48
CA ALA A 163 -5.06 -8.54 -11.78
C ALA A 163 -6.23 -8.07 -10.88
N ARG A 164 -7.34 -8.83 -10.86
CA ARG A 164 -8.56 -8.52 -10.10
C ARG A 164 -8.54 -9.13 -8.69
N PHE A 165 -9.43 -8.63 -7.83
CA PHE A 165 -9.78 -9.29 -6.57
C PHE A 165 -10.45 -10.66 -6.83
N ASP A 166 -10.06 -11.66 -6.04
CA ASP A 166 -10.81 -12.91 -5.89
C ASP A 166 -12.24 -12.63 -5.39
N ASN A 167 -13.16 -13.55 -5.69
CA ASN A 167 -14.58 -13.34 -5.43
C ASN A 167 -14.89 -13.14 -3.94
N GLU A 168 -14.22 -13.86 -3.03
CA GLU A 168 -14.30 -13.61 -1.58
C GLU A 168 -13.81 -12.22 -1.18
N LYS A 169 -12.64 -11.78 -1.70
CA LYS A 169 -12.04 -10.47 -1.40
C LYS A 169 -12.94 -9.33 -1.88
N ARG A 170 -13.48 -9.43 -3.11
CA ARG A 170 -14.46 -8.47 -3.65
C ARG A 170 -15.71 -8.41 -2.78
N SER A 171 -16.25 -9.57 -2.40
CA SER A 171 -17.46 -9.68 -1.57
C SER A 171 -17.27 -9.04 -0.19
N ASP A 172 -16.15 -9.30 0.50
CA ASP A 172 -15.84 -8.69 1.80
C ASP A 172 -15.52 -7.18 1.69
N PHE A 173 -14.81 -6.75 0.64
CA PHE A 173 -14.58 -5.31 0.37
C PHE A 173 -15.92 -4.57 0.21
N GLU A 174 -16.78 -5.06 -0.68
CA GLU A 174 -18.07 -4.42 -0.98
C GLU A 174 -19.03 -4.53 0.21
N HIS A 175 -19.08 -5.66 0.92
CA HIS A 175 -19.92 -5.83 2.09
C HIS A 175 -19.47 -4.96 3.28
N SER A 176 -18.17 -4.86 3.55
CA SER A 176 -17.65 -4.05 4.66
C SER A 176 -17.86 -2.55 4.43
N LEU A 177 -17.70 -2.06 3.20
CA LEU A 177 -18.01 -0.66 2.84
C LEU A 177 -19.51 -0.37 2.99
N HIS A 178 -20.38 -1.27 2.49
CA HIS A 178 -21.83 -1.14 2.69
C HIS A 178 -22.23 -1.22 4.16
N TYR A 179 -21.61 -2.10 4.96
CA TYR A 179 -21.85 -2.23 6.40
C TYR A 179 -21.54 -0.92 7.12
N ALA A 180 -20.35 -0.34 6.88
CA ALA A 180 -19.95 0.93 7.48
C ALA A 180 -20.94 2.05 7.12
N LEU A 181 -21.22 2.22 5.82
CA LEU A 181 -22.15 3.25 5.34
C LEU A 181 -23.59 3.05 5.83
N LEU A 182 -24.05 1.81 6.00
CA LEU A 182 -25.38 1.49 6.53
C LEU A 182 -25.48 1.75 8.03
N GLU A 183 -24.50 1.28 8.82
CA GLU A 183 -24.45 1.52 10.27
C GLU A 183 -24.44 3.03 10.58
N LEU A 184 -23.71 3.80 9.76
CA LEU A 184 -23.64 5.26 9.86
C LEU A 184 -24.86 5.97 9.29
N SER A 185 -25.56 5.40 8.30
CA SER A 185 -26.84 5.94 7.82
C SER A 185 -27.95 5.77 8.87
N LEU A 186 -27.95 4.63 9.58
CA LEU A 186 -28.82 4.41 10.73
C LEU A 186 -28.50 5.38 11.87
N LYS A 187 -27.21 5.52 12.26
CA LYS A 187 -26.77 6.52 13.25
C LYS A 187 -27.17 7.95 12.85
N LYS A 188 -27.00 8.31 11.57
CA LYS A 188 -27.40 9.62 11.04
C LYS A 188 -28.90 9.86 11.19
N LEU A 189 -29.76 8.86 10.97
CA LEU A 189 -31.19 8.99 11.24
C LEU A 189 -31.46 9.23 12.74
N THR A 190 -30.79 8.50 13.63
CA THR A 190 -30.91 8.70 15.09
C THR A 190 -30.48 10.11 15.53
N ILE A 191 -29.38 10.63 14.96
CA ILE A 191 -28.87 11.98 15.25
C ILE A 191 -29.74 13.07 14.57
N TRP A 192 -30.39 12.78 13.43
CA TRP A 192 -31.24 13.76 12.73
C TRP A 192 -32.52 14.10 13.51
N PHE A 193 -32.97 13.23 14.42
CA PHE A 193 -33.98 13.57 15.43
C PHE A 193 -33.45 14.42 16.60
N GLY A 194 -32.17 14.79 16.59
CA GLY A 194 -31.46 15.41 17.72
C GLY A 194 -30.24 16.26 17.33
N LYS A 195 -30.46 17.26 16.44
CA LYS A 195 -29.58 18.42 16.20
C LYS A 195 -28.19 18.17 15.56
N SER A 196 -27.44 19.27 15.44
CA SER A 196 -26.00 19.42 15.20
C SER A 196 -25.14 18.74 16.29
N TRP A 197 -23.82 18.75 16.08
CA TRP A 197 -22.87 18.67 17.18
C TRP A 197 -23.01 19.93 18.03
N ASP A 198 -23.64 19.82 19.20
CA ASP A 198 -23.88 20.94 20.11
C ASP A 198 -22.77 21.02 21.19
N ASP A 199 -22.06 19.91 21.47
CA ASP A 199 -20.81 19.86 22.26
C ASP A 199 -19.75 18.91 21.66
N LEU A 200 -18.47 19.08 22.05
CA LEU A 200 -17.37 18.20 21.65
C LEU A 200 -17.55 16.74 22.08
N GLU A 201 -18.21 16.46 23.21
CA GLU A 201 -18.50 15.09 23.63
C GLU A 201 -19.51 14.39 22.71
N ASP A 202 -20.28 15.13 21.89
CA ASP A 202 -21.27 14.52 20.99
C ASP A 202 -20.65 13.67 19.89
N PHE A 203 -19.41 13.96 19.48
CA PHE A 203 -18.65 13.11 18.57
C PHE A 203 -18.47 11.68 19.12
N LYS A 204 -18.49 11.48 20.45
CA LYS A 204 -18.42 10.14 21.08
C LYS A 204 -19.67 9.30 20.79
N ARG A 205 -20.80 9.95 20.46
CA ARG A 205 -22.09 9.28 20.15
C ARG A 205 -22.05 8.49 18.83
N ILE A 206 -20.98 8.57 18.03
CA ILE A 206 -20.79 7.75 16.83
C ILE A 206 -20.16 6.38 17.19
N PHE A 207 -19.47 6.26 18.32
CA PHE A 207 -18.66 5.09 18.73
C PHE A 207 -19.46 4.04 19.52
N TRP A 208 -20.44 3.40 18.87
CA TRP A 208 -21.28 2.38 19.55
C TRP A 208 -20.86 0.92 19.34
N LYS A 209 -20.26 0.59 18.20
CA LYS A 209 -19.83 -0.79 17.86
C LYS A 209 -18.38 -0.86 17.39
N LEU A 210 -17.98 0.08 16.54
CA LEU A 210 -16.59 0.24 16.11
C LEU A 210 -15.79 0.80 17.29
N LYS A 211 -14.82 0.04 17.76
CA LYS A 211 -13.96 0.35 18.92
C LYS A 211 -12.49 0.17 18.52
N SER A 212 -11.63 1.02 19.10
CA SER A 212 -10.18 0.88 19.07
C SER A 212 -9.63 1.42 20.39
N PRO A 213 -8.69 0.73 21.06
CA PRO A 213 -8.02 1.26 22.24
C PRO A 213 -7.33 2.59 21.95
N ILE A 214 -6.69 2.74 20.78
CA ILE A 214 -6.00 3.97 20.38
C ILE A 214 -7.00 5.10 20.12
N ALA A 215 -8.17 4.81 19.52
CA ALA A 215 -9.22 5.82 19.37
C ALA A 215 -9.84 6.25 20.71
N GLU A 216 -10.04 5.32 21.65
CA GLU A 216 -10.52 5.62 23.01
C GLU A 216 -9.47 6.40 23.83
N TYR A 217 -8.18 6.15 23.59
CA TYR A 217 -7.08 6.96 24.12
C TYR A 217 -7.05 8.36 23.52
N CYS A 218 -7.20 8.49 22.19
CA CYS A 218 -7.31 9.77 21.50
C CYS A 218 -8.47 10.62 22.04
N MET A 219 -9.65 10.01 22.28
CA MET A 219 -10.81 10.70 22.89
C MET A 219 -10.50 11.34 24.25
N THR A 220 -9.53 10.79 24.97
CA THR A 220 -9.10 11.26 26.29
C THR A 220 -8.01 12.33 26.16
N HIS A 221 -6.93 12.05 25.43
CA HIS A 221 -5.69 12.84 25.47
C HIS A 221 -5.51 13.88 24.35
N TRP A 222 -6.38 13.95 23.33
CA TRP A 222 -6.23 14.87 22.17
C TRP A 222 -6.08 16.37 22.51
N LYS A 223 -6.50 16.80 23.70
CA LYS A 223 -6.34 18.21 24.14
C LYS A 223 -4.94 18.51 24.65
N GLU A 224 -4.16 17.50 25.01
CA GLU A 224 -2.86 17.62 25.67
C GLU A 224 -1.74 17.90 24.66
N ASP A 225 -0.69 18.63 25.07
CA ASP A 225 0.38 19.08 24.18
C ASP A 225 1.41 17.98 23.90
N TRP A 226 1.76 17.16 24.89
CA TRP A 226 2.62 15.99 24.70
C TRP A 226 1.99 14.98 23.73
N PHE A 227 0.67 14.78 23.78
CA PHE A 227 -0.03 13.82 22.92
C PHE A 227 -0.20 14.32 21.48
N PHE A 228 -0.25 15.63 21.27
CA PHE A 228 -0.11 16.23 19.94
C PHE A 228 1.28 15.93 19.36
N GLY A 229 2.35 16.15 20.15
CA GLY A 229 3.72 15.88 19.70
C GLY A 229 4.02 14.38 19.50
N TYR A 230 3.50 13.51 20.37
CA TYR A 230 3.57 12.05 20.22
C TYR A 230 3.03 11.61 18.85
N GLN A 231 1.89 12.16 18.42
CA GLN A 231 1.31 11.84 17.11
C GLN A 231 2.14 12.30 15.91
N CYS A 232 3.10 13.23 16.10
CA CYS A 232 4.04 13.63 15.05
C CYS A 232 5.16 12.59 14.83
N LEU A 233 5.35 11.66 15.76
CA LEU A 233 6.36 10.59 15.75
C LEU A 233 5.75 9.19 15.60
N ASN A 234 4.55 8.97 16.14
CA ASN A 234 3.92 7.65 16.29
C ASN A 234 2.46 7.61 15.78
N GLY A 235 1.95 8.73 15.24
CA GLY A 235 0.59 8.82 14.69
C GLY A 235 0.46 8.20 13.30
N SER A 236 -0.61 8.56 12.57
CA SER A 236 -0.87 8.04 11.22
C SER A 236 0.09 8.58 10.13
N ASN A 237 0.79 9.69 10.38
CA ASN A 237 1.71 10.31 9.43
C ASN A 237 3.04 10.75 10.08
N PRO A 238 3.86 9.82 10.60
CA PRO A 238 5.07 10.11 11.38
C PRO A 238 6.24 10.52 10.46
N ARG A 239 6.04 11.63 9.74
CA ARG A 239 6.69 11.92 8.46
C ARG A 239 6.86 13.42 8.15
N MET A 240 6.10 14.31 8.80
CA MET A 240 6.18 15.76 8.58
C MET A 240 7.20 16.47 9.47
N ILE A 241 7.61 15.82 10.57
CA ILE A 241 8.51 16.41 11.56
C ILE A 241 9.95 16.48 11.05
N GLN A 242 10.55 17.66 11.15
CA GLN A 242 11.95 17.91 10.80
C GLN A 242 12.66 18.68 11.91
N ARG A 243 13.93 18.38 12.18
CA ARG A 243 14.72 19.12 13.18
C ARG A 243 15.09 20.51 12.66
N CYS A 244 14.67 21.55 13.38
CA CYS A 244 14.86 22.94 13.02
C CYS A 244 16.31 23.38 13.28
N LYS A 245 17.06 23.67 12.21
CA LYS A 245 18.46 24.17 12.28
C LYS A 245 18.55 25.69 12.37
N LYS A 246 17.52 26.38 11.87
CA LYS A 246 17.32 27.84 11.84
C LYS A 246 15.81 28.04 11.71
N LEU A 247 15.23 29.01 12.43
CA LEU A 247 13.83 29.38 12.27
C LEU A 247 13.55 29.84 10.81
N PRO A 248 12.42 29.44 10.20
CA PRO A 248 11.97 29.98 8.93
C PRO A 248 11.77 31.50 9.01
N GLU A 249 12.15 32.24 7.97
CA GLU A 249 12.04 33.72 7.97
C GLU A 249 10.58 34.19 7.90
N ASN A 250 9.68 33.32 7.47
CA ASN A 250 8.23 33.52 7.48
C ASN A 250 7.53 33.04 8.77
N LEU A 251 8.29 32.54 9.76
CA LEU A 251 7.81 32.25 11.12
C LEU A 251 8.55 33.16 12.14
N PRO A 252 8.09 34.41 12.35
CA PRO A 252 8.74 35.40 13.23
C PRO A 252 8.50 35.13 14.74
N VAL A 253 8.75 33.90 15.19
CA VAL A 253 8.76 33.55 16.63
C VAL A 253 9.98 34.16 17.31
N THR A 254 9.76 34.86 18.43
CA THR A 254 10.83 35.36 19.30
C THR A 254 11.06 34.45 20.50
N ALA A 255 12.23 34.56 21.15
CA ALA A 255 12.52 33.79 22.37
C ALA A 255 11.48 34.06 23.48
N ASP A 256 11.11 35.32 23.70
CA ASP A 256 10.17 35.73 24.75
C ASP A 256 8.77 35.10 24.59
N MET A 257 8.33 34.85 23.35
CA MET A 257 7.03 34.22 23.07
C MET A 257 6.97 32.78 23.57
N VAL A 258 8.04 32.01 23.40
CA VAL A 258 8.09 30.57 23.70
C VAL A 258 8.79 30.23 25.02
N GLN A 259 9.42 31.21 25.68
CA GLN A 259 10.18 31.03 26.93
C GLN A 259 9.36 30.41 28.07
N ARG A 260 8.02 30.55 28.06
CA ARG A 260 7.09 29.93 29.02
C ARG A 260 6.88 28.43 28.81
N SER A 261 7.16 27.92 27.61
CA SER A 261 7.00 26.52 27.22
C SER A 261 8.37 25.83 27.08
N MET A 262 9.37 26.33 27.80
CA MET A 262 10.74 25.85 27.78
C MET A 262 11.22 25.54 29.19
N ALA A 263 12.07 24.52 29.30
CA ALA A 263 12.59 24.05 30.57
C ALA A 263 13.41 25.12 31.30
N ASP A 264 13.47 24.96 32.62
CA ASP A 264 14.08 25.92 33.52
C ASP A 264 15.53 26.25 33.11
N ARG A 265 15.86 27.55 33.06
CA ARG A 265 17.21 28.10 32.70
C ARG A 265 17.64 27.92 31.23
N THR A 266 16.84 27.36 30.34
CA THR A 266 17.12 27.37 28.89
C THR A 266 16.37 28.47 28.12
N ASN A 267 16.65 28.59 26.81
CA ASN A 267 15.93 29.49 25.88
C ASN A 267 16.03 28.98 24.43
N LEU A 268 15.24 29.57 23.53
CA LEU A 268 15.13 29.17 22.12
C LEU A 268 16.49 29.07 21.40
N ASP A 269 17.37 30.03 21.67
CA ASP A 269 18.72 30.10 21.10
C ASP A 269 19.66 28.98 21.56
N LYS A 270 19.45 28.41 22.74
CA LYS A 270 20.18 27.24 23.25
C LYS A 270 19.60 25.97 22.65
N GLU A 271 18.28 25.82 22.67
CA GLU A 271 17.62 24.59 22.22
C GLU A 271 17.72 24.39 20.70
N LEU A 272 17.70 25.46 19.90
CA LEU A 272 18.06 25.41 18.47
C LEU A 272 19.48 24.88 18.24
N LYS A 273 20.45 25.28 19.08
CA LYS A 273 21.86 24.86 18.97
C LYS A 273 22.09 23.45 19.52
N ALA A 274 21.33 23.03 20.52
CA ALA A 274 21.29 21.65 20.99
C ALA A 274 20.62 20.71 19.96
N GLY A 275 19.72 21.25 19.13
CA GLY A 275 18.94 20.48 18.16
C GLY A 275 17.63 19.91 18.71
N ASN A 276 17.13 20.47 19.81
CA ASN A 276 15.90 20.04 20.49
C ASN A 276 14.64 20.72 19.96
N ILE A 277 14.76 21.61 18.97
CA ILE A 277 13.64 22.30 18.33
C ILE A 277 13.34 21.65 16.98
N TYR A 278 12.05 21.44 16.72
CA TYR A 278 11.52 20.76 15.55
C TYR A 278 10.44 21.60 14.87
N LEU A 279 10.14 21.27 13.62
CA LEU A 279 9.19 21.96 12.76
C LEU A 279 8.26 20.94 12.10
N LEU A 280 6.97 21.27 12.02
CA LEU A 280 6.06 20.76 11.00
C LEU A 280 5.77 21.95 10.07
N ASP A 281 6.03 21.79 8.78
CA ASP A 281 5.78 22.83 7.78
C ASP A 281 4.84 22.29 6.70
N TYR A 282 3.66 22.90 6.60
CA TYR A 282 2.60 22.53 5.67
C TYR A 282 2.55 23.47 4.45
N ALA A 283 3.67 24.10 4.06
CA ALA A 283 3.75 25.01 2.91
C ALA A 283 3.16 24.47 1.59
N ILE A 284 3.10 23.14 1.40
CA ILE A 284 2.45 22.50 0.25
C ILE A 284 0.91 22.66 0.23
N MET A 285 0.30 23.14 1.31
CA MET A 285 -1.11 23.54 1.38
C MET A 285 -1.36 24.96 0.87
N ASP A 286 -0.31 25.78 0.72
CA ASP A 286 -0.48 27.19 0.35
C ASP A 286 -1.00 27.32 -1.10
N GLY A 287 -1.93 28.24 -1.30
CA GLY A 287 -2.60 28.47 -2.58
C GLY A 287 -3.50 27.34 -3.10
N ILE A 288 -3.69 26.22 -2.37
CA ILE A 288 -4.54 25.11 -2.82
C ILE A 288 -6.03 25.53 -2.83
N PRO A 289 -6.79 25.31 -3.92
CA PRO A 289 -8.16 25.82 -4.03
C PRO A 289 -9.17 25.00 -3.21
N SER A 290 -9.75 25.61 -2.19
CA SER A 290 -10.61 24.92 -1.22
C SER A 290 -11.91 24.36 -1.82
N ASN A 291 -12.45 23.33 -1.16
CA ASN A 291 -13.64 22.61 -1.62
C ASN A 291 -14.95 23.34 -1.30
N THR A 292 -16.05 22.97 -1.94
CA THR A 292 -17.42 23.39 -1.58
C THR A 292 -18.29 22.15 -1.42
N ILE A 293 -18.84 21.94 -0.22
CA ILE A 293 -19.62 20.75 0.14
C ILE A 293 -21.07 21.17 0.41
N LYS A 294 -22.02 20.61 -0.36
CA LYS A 294 -23.46 20.95 -0.32
C LYS A 294 -23.76 22.46 -0.50
N GLY A 295 -22.88 23.21 -1.16
CA GLY A 295 -23.00 24.67 -1.32
C GLY A 295 -22.39 25.50 -0.19
N HIS A 296 -21.80 24.87 0.84
CA HIS A 296 -21.01 25.57 1.85
C HIS A 296 -19.53 25.55 1.49
N PRO A 297 -18.82 26.70 1.49
CA PRO A 297 -17.38 26.72 1.31
C PRO A 297 -16.71 25.95 2.44
N GLN A 298 -15.66 25.21 2.12
CA GLN A 298 -14.72 24.65 3.08
C GLN A 298 -13.45 25.48 3.04
N TYR A 299 -12.62 25.33 4.07
CA TYR A 299 -11.42 26.11 4.29
C TYR A 299 -10.26 25.18 4.59
N ILE A 300 -9.07 25.61 4.22
CA ILE A 300 -7.79 24.97 4.52
C ILE A 300 -6.89 26.01 5.19
N ALA A 301 -5.73 25.57 5.67
CA ALA A 301 -4.68 26.41 6.21
C ALA A 301 -3.32 25.80 5.80
N ALA A 302 -2.28 26.62 5.68
CA ALA A 302 -0.91 26.18 5.40
C ALA A 302 0.04 26.42 6.61
N PRO A 303 -0.22 25.75 7.77
CA PRO A 303 0.41 26.11 9.02
C PRO A 303 1.90 25.79 9.09
N ILE A 304 2.57 26.49 10.02
CA ILE A 304 3.92 26.21 10.48
C ILE A 304 3.85 26.01 12.00
N CYS A 305 4.18 24.81 12.47
CA CYS A 305 4.18 24.46 13.89
C CYS A 305 5.62 24.25 14.37
N LEU A 306 6.03 25.00 15.39
CA LEU A 306 7.30 24.85 16.09
C LEU A 306 7.09 23.96 17.32
N LEU A 307 7.95 22.95 17.50
CA LEU A 307 7.90 22.01 18.60
C LEU A 307 9.22 21.99 19.37
N TYR A 308 9.16 21.66 20.65
CA TYR A 308 10.31 21.50 21.55
C TYR A 308 10.30 20.10 22.17
N GLN A 309 11.46 19.44 22.14
CA GLN A 309 11.73 18.25 22.94
C GLN A 309 11.97 18.67 24.40
N HIS A 310 10.90 18.82 25.16
CA HIS A 310 10.96 19.08 26.59
C HIS A 310 11.59 17.87 27.31
N PRO A 311 12.45 18.06 28.32
CA PRO A 311 13.03 16.96 29.09
C PRO A 311 11.97 16.16 29.85
N ASP A 312 10.97 16.85 30.44
CA ASP A 312 9.96 16.22 31.31
C ASP A 312 8.63 15.89 30.63
N GLU A 313 8.28 16.56 29.51
CA GLU A 313 6.98 16.43 28.83
C GLU A 313 7.07 15.72 27.47
N GLY A 314 8.28 15.33 27.06
CA GLY A 314 8.52 14.81 25.71
C GLY A 314 8.43 15.91 24.65
N LEU A 315 8.01 15.54 23.43
CA LEU A 315 7.86 16.49 22.34
C LEU A 315 6.53 17.26 22.49
N ILE A 316 6.59 18.59 22.58
CA ILE A 316 5.43 19.48 22.73
C ILE A 316 5.39 20.58 21.66
N PRO A 317 4.21 20.98 21.14
CA PRO A 317 4.06 22.19 20.33
C PRO A 317 4.23 23.45 21.19
N ILE A 318 5.01 24.42 20.70
CA ILE A 318 5.32 25.67 21.43
C ILE A 318 4.91 26.95 20.69
N ALA A 319 4.74 26.89 19.36
CA ALA A 319 4.16 27.98 18.57
C ALA A 319 3.51 27.45 17.29
N ILE A 320 2.38 28.04 16.87
CA ILE A 320 1.68 27.69 15.62
C ILE A 320 1.32 28.97 14.87
N GLN A 321 1.81 29.13 13.65
CA GLN A 321 1.27 30.09 12.68
C GLN A 321 0.36 29.34 11.71
N LEU A 322 -0.82 29.87 11.36
CA LEU A 322 -1.78 29.12 10.55
C LEU A 322 -1.60 29.26 9.03
N GLU A 323 -0.90 30.30 8.55
CA GLU A 323 -0.58 30.47 7.14
C GLU A 323 0.92 30.73 6.92
N GLN A 324 1.39 30.53 5.69
CA GLN A 324 2.79 30.72 5.31
C GLN A 324 3.26 32.18 5.28
N THR A 325 2.34 33.15 5.15
CA THR A 325 2.69 34.57 5.14
C THR A 325 2.39 35.19 6.52
N PRO A 326 3.39 35.69 7.26
CA PRO A 326 3.16 36.34 8.55
C PRO A 326 2.51 37.71 8.35
N GLY A 327 1.51 38.05 9.18
CA GLY A 327 0.76 39.29 9.07
C GLY A 327 -0.09 39.57 10.30
N ARG A 328 -0.74 40.74 10.34
CA ARG A 328 -1.62 41.13 11.46
C ARG A 328 -2.77 40.13 11.65
N ASP A 329 -3.34 39.67 10.55
CA ASP A 329 -4.48 38.75 10.52
C ASP A 329 -4.02 37.27 10.50
N THR A 330 -2.72 37.01 10.63
CA THR A 330 -2.11 35.67 10.73
C THR A 330 -1.32 35.58 12.05
N PRO A 331 -2.00 35.57 13.21
CA PRO A 331 -1.33 35.52 14.50
C PRO A 331 -0.57 34.20 14.72
N ILE A 332 0.56 34.30 15.43
CA ILE A 332 1.26 33.12 15.96
C ILE A 332 0.62 32.76 17.30
N PHE A 333 -0.06 31.60 17.33
CA PHE A 333 -0.65 30.99 18.52
C PHE A 333 0.42 30.33 19.40
N LEU A 334 0.19 30.33 20.72
CA LEU A 334 1.10 29.87 21.77
C LEU A 334 0.32 29.11 22.85
N PRO A 335 0.92 28.16 23.59
CA PRO A 335 0.27 27.49 24.72
C PRO A 335 -0.25 28.41 25.84
N SER A 336 0.23 29.67 25.91
CA SER A 336 -0.23 30.67 26.90
C SER A 336 -1.31 31.65 26.41
N ASP A 337 -1.88 31.41 25.23
CA ASP A 337 -3.06 32.11 24.71
C ASP A 337 -4.37 31.60 25.37
N PRO A 338 -5.55 32.21 25.11
CA PRO A 338 -6.83 31.64 25.54
C PRO A 338 -6.96 30.15 25.15
N PRO A 339 -7.35 29.24 26.07
CA PRO A 339 -7.25 27.79 25.84
C PRO A 339 -7.99 27.27 24.60
N LEU A 340 -9.10 27.92 24.21
CA LEU A 340 -9.84 27.56 23.00
C LEU A 340 -9.14 28.03 21.71
N ALA A 341 -8.40 29.14 21.74
CA ALA A 341 -7.59 29.59 20.62
C ALA A 341 -6.40 28.65 20.38
N TRP A 342 -5.70 28.23 21.45
CA TRP A 342 -4.64 27.23 21.34
C TRP A 342 -5.17 25.88 20.84
N LEU A 343 -6.31 25.42 21.38
CA LEU A 343 -6.93 24.18 20.95
C LEU A 343 -7.35 24.22 19.47
N LEU A 344 -7.95 25.32 19.01
CA LEU A 344 -8.33 25.50 17.60
C LEU A 344 -7.10 25.59 16.68
N ALA A 345 -6.02 26.26 17.10
CA ALA A 345 -4.77 26.27 16.35
C ALA A 345 -4.19 24.85 16.16
N LYS A 346 -4.22 24.02 17.22
CA LYS A 346 -3.85 22.59 17.10
C LYS A 346 -4.80 21.83 16.17
N MET A 347 -6.12 22.05 16.24
CA MET A 347 -7.08 21.43 15.30
C MET A 347 -6.77 21.77 13.84
N TRP A 348 -6.32 22.99 13.54
CA TRP A 348 -5.90 23.38 12.19
C TRP A 348 -4.62 22.68 11.72
N VAL A 349 -3.63 22.50 12.59
CA VAL A 349 -2.44 21.69 12.23
C VAL A 349 -2.84 20.23 12.00
N ARG A 350 -3.74 19.67 12.83
CA ARG A 350 -4.27 18.31 12.64
C ARG A 350 -5.18 18.17 11.41
N HIS A 351 -5.86 19.25 10.99
CA HIS A 351 -6.60 19.32 9.74
C HIS A 351 -5.64 19.19 8.55
N SER A 352 -4.63 20.05 8.47
CA SER A 352 -3.62 20.04 7.40
C SER A 352 -2.82 18.73 7.38
N GLU A 353 -2.53 18.16 8.56
CA GLU A 353 -1.96 16.81 8.68
C GLU A 353 -2.85 15.74 8.07
N PHE A 354 -4.17 15.71 8.34
CA PHE A 354 -5.07 14.73 7.74
C PHE A 354 -5.08 14.84 6.20
N GLN A 355 -5.00 16.04 5.66
CA GLN A 355 -4.92 16.27 4.20
C GLN A 355 -3.60 15.72 3.63
N VAL A 356 -2.49 16.09 4.28
CA VAL A 356 -1.12 15.68 3.94
C VAL A 356 -0.95 14.16 3.99
N PHE A 357 -1.50 13.56 5.03
CA PHE A 357 -1.61 12.14 5.26
C PHE A 357 -2.34 11.41 4.12
N GLN A 358 -3.59 11.76 3.85
CA GLN A 358 -4.48 10.99 2.98
C GLN A 358 -4.08 11.01 1.50
N LEU A 359 -3.93 12.20 0.89
CA LEU A 359 -3.75 12.30 -0.57
C LEU A 359 -2.31 12.08 -1.07
N LEU A 360 -1.30 12.12 -0.21
CA LEU A 360 0.08 11.80 -0.63
C LEU A 360 0.77 10.82 0.29
N SER A 361 0.69 10.96 1.61
CA SER A 361 1.44 10.05 2.47
C SER A 361 0.97 8.59 2.33
N HIS A 362 -0.34 8.42 2.20
CA HIS A 362 -1.01 7.21 1.72
C HIS A 362 -1.07 7.24 0.17
N LEU A 363 -2.14 7.75 -0.45
CA LEU A 363 -2.43 7.60 -1.89
C LEU A 363 -1.22 7.76 -2.84
N LEU A 364 -0.65 8.96 -3.02
CA LEU A 364 0.36 9.15 -4.08
C LEU A 364 1.72 8.49 -3.74
N ARG A 365 2.17 8.42 -2.48
CA ARG A 365 3.46 7.78 -2.12
C ARG A 365 3.40 6.29 -1.85
N THR A 366 2.23 5.67 -1.72
CA THR A 366 2.10 4.21 -1.71
C THR A 366 1.39 3.74 -2.97
N HIS A 367 0.05 3.87 -3.05
CA HIS A 367 -0.77 3.36 -4.13
C HIS A 367 -0.26 3.72 -5.53
N LEU A 368 -0.12 5.01 -5.84
CA LEU A 368 0.18 5.44 -7.22
C LEU A 368 1.63 5.18 -7.62
N VAL A 369 2.59 5.32 -6.69
CA VAL A 369 4.00 4.95 -6.93
C VAL A 369 4.15 3.44 -7.14
N VAL A 370 3.49 2.60 -6.32
CA VAL A 370 3.57 1.14 -6.47
C VAL A 370 2.90 0.68 -7.77
N GLU A 371 1.79 1.29 -8.18
CA GLU A 371 1.14 0.99 -9.46
C GLU A 371 2.06 1.21 -10.68
N VAL A 372 2.95 2.22 -10.67
CA VAL A 372 3.96 2.38 -11.72
C VAL A 372 4.88 1.14 -11.78
N PHE A 373 5.31 0.62 -10.63
CA PHE A 373 6.07 -0.63 -10.57
C PHE A 373 5.22 -1.84 -11.01
N CYS A 374 3.93 -1.92 -10.65
CA CYS A 374 3.02 -3.00 -11.08
C CYS A 374 2.93 -3.07 -12.61
N VAL A 375 2.54 -1.94 -13.25
CA VAL A 375 2.28 -1.87 -14.68
C VAL A 375 3.57 -2.10 -15.48
N ALA A 376 4.70 -1.51 -15.08
CA ALA A 376 5.98 -1.77 -15.73
C ALA A 376 6.45 -3.24 -15.57
N THR A 377 6.29 -3.83 -14.39
CA THR A 377 6.66 -5.24 -14.12
C THR A 377 5.87 -6.19 -15.00
N LEU A 378 4.56 -5.98 -15.10
CA LEU A 378 3.68 -6.78 -15.95
C LEU A 378 4.02 -6.59 -17.44
N ARG A 379 4.42 -5.38 -17.88
CA ARG A 379 4.70 -5.08 -19.29
C ARG A 379 6.08 -5.49 -19.80
N GLN A 380 7.10 -5.52 -18.94
CA GLN A 380 8.50 -5.61 -19.38
C GLN A 380 9.24 -6.85 -18.85
N LEU A 381 8.72 -7.52 -17.81
CA LEU A 381 9.36 -8.70 -17.23
C LEU A 381 8.48 -9.96 -17.43
N PRO A 382 8.99 -11.00 -18.11
CA PRO A 382 8.26 -12.25 -18.35
C PRO A 382 8.13 -13.09 -17.07
N ALA A 383 7.21 -14.07 -17.02
CA ALA A 383 6.92 -14.85 -15.80
C ALA A 383 8.15 -15.61 -15.24
N VAL A 384 9.09 -15.98 -16.11
CA VAL A 384 10.34 -16.65 -15.76
C VAL A 384 11.39 -15.73 -15.14
N HIS A 385 11.24 -14.40 -15.25
CA HIS A 385 12.26 -13.44 -14.83
C HIS A 385 12.41 -13.39 -13.30
N PRO A 386 13.64 -13.41 -12.74
CA PRO A 386 13.84 -13.39 -11.28
C PRO A 386 13.24 -12.14 -10.64
N ILE A 387 13.33 -10.98 -11.29
CA ILE A 387 12.73 -9.74 -10.77
C ILE A 387 11.20 -9.73 -10.88
N TYR A 388 10.60 -10.43 -11.84
CA TYR A 388 9.14 -10.63 -11.87
C TYR A 388 8.71 -11.47 -10.66
N LYS A 389 9.31 -12.65 -10.50
CA LYS A 389 9.05 -13.59 -9.39
C LYS A 389 9.25 -12.97 -8.01
N LEU A 390 10.22 -12.05 -7.87
CA LEU A 390 10.48 -11.29 -6.65
C LEU A 390 9.39 -10.23 -6.39
N LEU A 391 8.86 -9.56 -7.42
CA LEU A 391 7.88 -8.48 -7.26
C LEU A 391 6.42 -8.95 -7.23
N SER A 392 6.09 -10.11 -7.82
CA SER A 392 4.70 -10.60 -7.94
C SER A 392 3.89 -10.61 -6.62
N PRO A 393 4.41 -11.12 -5.48
CA PRO A 393 3.68 -11.06 -4.20
C PRO A 393 3.46 -9.63 -3.71
N HIS A 394 4.33 -8.72 -4.13
CA HIS A 394 4.38 -7.33 -3.71
C HIS A 394 3.57 -6.38 -4.59
N ILE A 395 2.91 -6.90 -5.64
CA ILE A 395 1.98 -6.18 -6.53
C ILE A 395 0.57 -6.78 -6.61
N ARG A 396 0.27 -7.87 -5.87
CA ARG A 396 -1.05 -8.53 -5.82
C ARG A 396 -2.15 -7.49 -5.54
N TYR A 397 -3.18 -7.50 -6.39
CA TYR A 397 -4.37 -6.64 -6.35
C TYR A 397 -4.17 -5.11 -6.41
N THR A 398 -2.94 -4.59 -6.42
CA THR A 398 -2.70 -3.13 -6.39
C THR A 398 -3.31 -2.40 -7.59
N LEU A 399 -3.48 -3.08 -8.74
CA LEU A 399 -4.22 -2.54 -9.88
C LEU A 399 -5.73 -2.40 -9.63
N GLU A 400 -6.40 -3.41 -9.05
CA GLU A 400 -7.85 -3.31 -8.79
C GLU A 400 -8.15 -2.26 -7.71
N ILE A 401 -7.42 -2.26 -6.59
CA ILE A 401 -7.69 -1.28 -5.52
C ILE A 401 -7.44 0.16 -6.01
N ASN A 402 -6.45 0.38 -6.88
CA ASN A 402 -6.24 1.70 -7.47
C ASN A 402 -7.30 2.08 -8.52
N CYS A 403 -7.83 1.12 -9.30
CA CYS A 403 -8.99 1.37 -10.15
C CYS A 403 -10.24 1.73 -9.32
N ARG A 404 -10.53 0.98 -8.25
CA ARG A 404 -11.59 1.31 -7.27
C ARG A 404 -11.34 2.66 -6.59
N GLY A 405 -10.07 2.99 -6.30
CA GLY A 405 -9.66 4.30 -5.82
C GLY A 405 -10.01 5.42 -6.82
N ARG A 406 -9.62 5.27 -8.08
CA ARG A 406 -9.94 6.22 -9.17
C ARG A 406 -11.46 6.41 -9.35
N THR A 407 -12.25 5.34 -9.35
CA THR A 407 -13.70 5.42 -9.60
C THR A 407 -14.50 5.87 -8.36
N GLN A 408 -14.21 5.33 -7.18
CA GLN A 408 -15.02 5.48 -5.97
C GLN A 408 -14.48 6.53 -4.99
N LEU A 409 -13.16 6.68 -4.87
CA LEU A 409 -12.53 7.60 -3.92
C LEU A 409 -12.25 8.97 -4.54
N ILE A 410 -11.42 9.07 -5.57
CA ILE A 410 -10.86 10.34 -6.08
C ILE A 410 -11.53 10.89 -7.35
N SER A 411 -12.57 10.23 -7.88
CA SER A 411 -13.36 10.76 -9.01
C SER A 411 -14.08 12.07 -8.65
N ALA A 412 -14.58 12.79 -9.67
CA ALA A 412 -15.30 14.05 -9.49
C ALA A 412 -16.56 13.96 -8.61
N ASN A 413 -17.13 12.76 -8.43
CA ASN A 413 -18.26 12.49 -7.53
C ASN A 413 -17.87 11.57 -6.34
N GLY A 414 -16.58 11.24 -6.24
CA GLY A 414 -16.04 10.26 -5.31
C GLY A 414 -16.05 10.72 -3.86
N ILE A 415 -15.70 9.78 -2.98
CA ILE A 415 -15.71 9.96 -1.53
C ILE A 415 -14.77 11.10 -1.09
N PHE A 416 -13.57 11.24 -1.65
CA PHE A 416 -12.64 12.31 -1.30
C PHE A 416 -13.19 13.70 -1.64
N LYS A 417 -13.92 13.86 -2.75
CA LYS A 417 -14.60 15.13 -3.07
C LYS A 417 -15.66 15.52 -2.03
N ARG A 418 -16.08 14.58 -1.19
CA ARG A 418 -17.04 14.76 -0.09
C ARG A 418 -16.39 14.93 1.29
N VAL A 419 -15.06 14.75 1.44
CA VAL A 419 -14.35 14.86 2.74
C VAL A 419 -12.91 15.44 2.76
N CYS A 420 -12.06 15.38 1.71
CA CYS A 420 -10.58 15.49 1.86
C CYS A 420 -9.83 16.50 0.93
N HIS A 421 -8.51 16.68 1.17
CA HIS A 421 -7.49 17.50 0.50
C HIS A 421 -6.03 16.92 0.64
N SER A 422 -4.98 17.69 0.26
CA SER A 422 -3.54 17.39 -0.07
C SER A 422 -2.47 17.55 1.05
N THR A 423 -1.14 17.26 0.98
CA THR A 423 -0.32 16.12 0.46
C THR A 423 1.17 16.13 1.02
N LEU A 424 1.72 15.17 1.84
CA LEU A 424 3.21 14.86 2.02
C LEU A 424 3.66 13.76 3.06
N GLY A 425 4.90 13.17 2.92
CA GLY A 425 5.66 12.46 4.01
C GLY A 425 6.63 11.25 3.66
N PHE A 426 7.63 10.85 4.51
CA PHE A 426 8.43 9.56 4.44
C PHE A 426 9.20 9.14 5.76
N ASN A 427 9.55 7.83 5.99
CA ASN A 427 10.37 7.27 7.13
C ASN A 427 11.16 5.96 6.75
N ILE A 428 11.96 5.32 7.64
CA ILE A 428 13.23 4.61 7.28
C ILE A 428 13.45 3.12 7.69
N THR A 429 13.04 2.59 8.85
CA THR A 429 13.72 1.39 9.43
C THR A 429 13.64 0.08 8.62
N ASP A 430 12.45 -0.42 8.26
CA ASP A 430 12.30 -1.75 7.64
C ASP A 430 12.86 -1.83 6.21
N PHE A 431 13.18 -0.67 5.63
CA PHE A 431 13.91 -0.54 4.37
C PHE A 431 15.25 -1.28 4.40
N TYR A 432 15.98 -1.27 5.53
CA TYR A 432 17.25 -2.00 5.65
C TYR A 432 17.07 -3.52 5.54
N LEU A 433 15.98 -4.06 6.12
CA LEU A 433 15.64 -5.48 6.00
C LEU A 433 15.23 -5.83 4.56
N CYS A 434 14.36 -5.02 3.96
CA CYS A 434 13.94 -5.18 2.57
C CYS A 434 15.17 -5.13 1.63
N SER A 435 16.10 -4.19 1.86
CA SER A 435 17.35 -4.07 1.11
C SER A 435 18.29 -5.28 1.31
N SER A 436 18.35 -5.86 2.51
CA SER A 436 19.13 -7.09 2.78
C SER A 436 18.58 -8.30 2.03
N PHE A 437 17.27 -8.50 2.10
CA PHE A 437 16.56 -9.57 1.39
C PHE A 437 16.69 -9.42 -0.14
N VAL A 438 16.38 -8.24 -0.67
CA VAL A 438 16.51 -7.91 -2.10
C VAL A 438 17.94 -8.10 -2.58
N SER A 439 18.94 -7.58 -1.86
CA SER A 439 20.36 -7.77 -2.23
C SER A 439 20.75 -9.24 -2.22
N SER A 440 20.27 -10.02 -1.25
CA SER A 440 20.51 -11.47 -1.20
C SER A 440 19.90 -12.18 -2.40
N MET A 441 18.67 -11.82 -2.82
CA MET A 441 17.99 -12.41 -3.99
C MET A 441 18.65 -11.98 -5.32
N VAL A 442 18.93 -10.69 -5.51
CA VAL A 442 19.57 -10.16 -6.74
C VAL A 442 20.92 -10.83 -6.98
N ASN A 443 21.74 -11.01 -5.94
CA ASN A 443 23.05 -11.66 -6.05
C ASN A 443 23.00 -13.17 -6.36
N LEU A 444 21.83 -13.82 -6.34
CA LEU A 444 21.68 -15.19 -6.88
C LEU A 444 21.68 -15.21 -8.41
N TYR A 445 21.19 -14.15 -9.05
CA TYR A 445 20.92 -14.10 -10.50
C TYR A 445 21.83 -13.13 -11.26
N TYR A 446 22.32 -12.06 -10.62
CA TYR A 446 23.26 -11.08 -11.17
C TYR A 446 24.59 -11.15 -10.38
N GLN A 447 25.63 -11.69 -11.00
CA GLN A 447 26.95 -11.86 -10.39
C GLN A 447 27.83 -10.60 -10.51
N SER A 448 27.52 -9.76 -11.51
CA SER A 448 28.23 -8.53 -11.80
C SER A 448 27.27 -7.38 -12.19
N ASP A 449 27.80 -6.16 -12.19
CA ASP A 449 27.07 -4.97 -12.66
C ASP A 449 26.92 -4.94 -14.19
N HIS A 450 27.77 -5.69 -14.92
CA HIS A 450 27.64 -5.91 -16.35
C HIS A 450 26.40 -6.75 -16.67
N ASP A 451 26.08 -7.74 -15.83
CA ASP A 451 24.89 -8.60 -15.99
C ASP A 451 23.59 -7.76 -15.91
N VAL A 452 23.57 -6.72 -15.06
CA VAL A 452 22.47 -5.76 -14.95
C VAL A 452 22.39 -4.85 -16.18
N GLN A 453 23.53 -4.47 -16.76
CA GLN A 453 23.59 -3.57 -17.92
C GLN A 453 23.14 -4.24 -19.23
N GLU A 454 23.45 -5.53 -19.41
CA GLU A 454 23.10 -6.31 -20.60
C GLU A 454 21.69 -6.93 -20.56
N ASP A 455 21.01 -6.90 -19.41
CA ASP A 455 19.64 -7.41 -19.26
C ASP A 455 18.61 -6.48 -19.94
N LEU A 456 18.37 -6.71 -21.23
CA LEU A 456 17.52 -5.86 -22.07
C LEU A 456 16.06 -5.73 -21.56
N GLU A 457 15.56 -6.73 -20.82
CA GLU A 457 14.22 -6.75 -20.23
C GLU A 457 14.18 -5.87 -18.98
N LEU A 458 15.15 -6.02 -18.08
CA LEU A 458 15.33 -5.12 -16.93
C LEU A 458 15.58 -3.66 -17.36
N GLN A 459 16.35 -3.46 -18.43
CA GLN A 459 16.58 -2.14 -19.00
C GLN A 459 15.33 -1.57 -19.67
N ALA A 460 14.41 -2.40 -20.18
CA ALA A 460 13.10 -1.96 -20.65
C ALA A 460 12.16 -1.60 -19.49
N TRP A 461 12.18 -2.39 -18.41
CA TRP A 461 11.42 -2.16 -17.17
C TRP A 461 11.72 -0.80 -16.55
N ILE A 462 12.99 -0.44 -16.34
CA ILE A 462 13.34 0.91 -15.82
C ILE A 462 12.88 2.03 -16.76
N ARG A 463 13.01 1.87 -18.09
CA ARG A 463 12.54 2.87 -19.06
C ARG A 463 11.03 3.07 -19.05
N ASP A 464 10.25 2.03 -18.75
CA ASP A 464 8.78 2.10 -18.72
C ASP A 464 8.28 2.77 -17.41
N ILE A 465 9.04 2.60 -16.31
CA ILE A 465 8.87 3.31 -15.02
C ILE A 465 9.20 4.80 -15.15
N THR A 466 10.33 5.15 -15.78
CA THR A 466 10.83 6.54 -15.77
C THR A 466 10.05 7.48 -16.66
N GLU A 467 9.72 8.65 -16.10
CA GLU A 467 9.29 9.84 -16.84
C GLU A 467 10.46 10.85 -16.96
N GLU A 468 10.26 11.98 -17.65
CA GLU A 468 11.35 12.93 -17.92
C GLU A 468 12.03 13.42 -16.63
N GLY A 469 13.36 13.22 -16.55
CA GLY A 469 14.19 13.65 -15.42
C GLY A 469 14.59 12.54 -14.44
N LEU A 470 14.05 11.32 -14.56
CA LEU A 470 14.48 10.16 -13.75
C LEU A 470 15.56 9.30 -14.46
N PRO A 471 16.39 8.53 -13.72
CA PRO A 471 17.44 7.69 -14.31
C PRO A 471 16.89 6.52 -15.14
N SER A 472 16.82 6.68 -16.46
CA SER A 472 16.21 5.73 -17.41
C SER A 472 17.09 4.53 -17.82
N LYS A 473 18.17 4.26 -17.07
CA LYS A 473 19.06 3.10 -17.23
C LYS A 473 19.55 2.66 -15.85
N LEU A 474 19.60 1.34 -15.61
CA LEU A 474 20.33 0.77 -14.48
C LEU A 474 21.76 0.41 -14.89
N SER A 475 22.73 0.72 -14.04
CA SER A 475 24.17 0.59 -14.30
C SER A 475 24.88 -0.31 -13.29
N SER A 476 24.29 -0.53 -12.12
CA SER A 476 24.84 -1.42 -11.08
C SER A 476 23.78 -2.27 -10.37
N ARG A 477 24.23 -3.32 -9.69
CA ARG A 477 23.37 -4.09 -8.76
C ARG A 477 22.94 -3.26 -7.56
N GLU A 478 23.73 -2.27 -7.13
CA GLU A 478 23.36 -1.38 -6.02
C GLU A 478 22.14 -0.51 -6.36
N GLU A 479 22.09 0.03 -7.57
CA GLU A 479 20.92 0.77 -8.09
C GLU A 479 19.69 -0.13 -8.21
N LEU A 480 19.85 -1.34 -8.77
CA LEU A 480 18.78 -2.35 -8.88
C LEU A 480 18.24 -2.75 -7.50
N CYS A 481 19.12 -3.10 -6.56
CA CYS A 481 18.75 -3.48 -5.20
C CYS A 481 18.04 -2.33 -4.46
N THR A 482 18.52 -1.10 -4.61
CA THR A 482 17.90 0.08 -3.99
C THR A 482 16.49 0.30 -4.54
N LEU A 483 16.32 0.24 -5.86
CA LEU A 483 15.01 0.46 -6.50
C LEU A 483 13.98 -0.62 -6.12
N LEU A 484 14.40 -1.88 -6.07
CA LEU A 484 13.55 -3.00 -5.66
C LEU A 484 13.25 -2.97 -4.16
N ALA A 485 14.20 -2.57 -3.32
CA ALA A 485 13.97 -2.34 -1.90
C ALA A 485 12.98 -1.20 -1.66
N VAL A 486 13.04 -0.12 -2.44
CA VAL A 486 12.05 0.96 -2.42
C VAL A 486 10.68 0.43 -2.82
N ALA A 487 10.55 -0.31 -3.93
CA ALA A 487 9.28 -0.85 -4.39
C ALA A 487 8.61 -1.75 -3.33
N ILE A 488 9.36 -2.72 -2.80
CA ILE A 488 8.85 -3.67 -1.79
C ILE A 488 8.56 -2.97 -0.46
N PHE A 489 9.44 -2.11 0.07
CA PHE A 489 9.17 -1.37 1.31
C PHE A 489 7.95 -0.45 1.18
N THR A 490 7.74 0.13 -0.01
CA THR A 490 6.62 1.04 -0.29
C THR A 490 5.28 0.31 -0.35
N SER A 491 5.22 -0.88 -0.95
CA SER A 491 3.99 -1.69 -1.00
C SER A 491 3.69 -2.47 0.29
N THR A 492 4.67 -2.58 1.20
CA THR A 492 4.58 -3.35 2.45
C THR A 492 4.54 -2.44 3.68
N ALA A 493 5.67 -2.29 4.38
CA ALA A 493 5.80 -1.61 5.66
C ALA A 493 5.34 -0.15 5.60
N GLN A 494 5.63 0.56 4.51
CA GLN A 494 5.22 1.96 4.39
C GLN A 494 3.69 2.10 4.19
N HIS A 495 3.06 1.21 3.42
CA HIS A 495 1.58 1.18 3.33
C HIS A 495 0.98 0.81 4.68
N ALA A 496 1.43 -0.26 5.33
CA ALA A 496 0.95 -0.67 6.65
C ALA A 496 1.06 0.46 7.70
N ALA A 497 2.19 1.18 7.76
CA ALA A 497 2.39 2.31 8.67
C ALA A 497 1.48 3.52 8.40
N THR A 498 1.00 3.71 7.16
CA THR A 498 0.08 4.80 6.80
C THR A 498 -1.38 4.34 6.65
N ASN A 499 -1.66 3.05 6.60
CA ASN A 499 -3.02 2.53 6.44
C ASN A 499 -3.60 1.97 7.74
N ASN A 500 -2.87 1.11 8.44
CA ASN A 500 -3.43 0.29 9.53
C ASN A 500 -3.91 1.16 10.72
N GLY A 501 -3.25 2.30 10.95
CA GLY A 501 -3.65 3.26 11.98
C GLY A 501 -4.75 4.25 11.57
N GLN A 502 -5.38 4.11 10.39
CA GLN A 502 -6.37 5.08 9.91
C GLN A 502 -7.53 5.27 10.89
N PHE A 503 -8.23 4.20 11.29
CA PHE A 503 -9.35 4.32 12.24
C PHE A 503 -8.87 4.84 13.60
N ASP A 504 -7.75 4.30 14.08
CA ASP A 504 -7.16 4.57 15.39
C ASP A 504 -6.90 6.06 15.63
N TRP A 505 -6.27 6.75 14.67
CA TRP A 505 -5.94 8.16 14.78
C TRP A 505 -7.01 9.09 14.18
N CYS A 506 -7.80 8.61 13.22
CA CYS A 506 -8.71 9.43 12.41
C CYS A 506 -10.20 9.23 12.68
N ALA A 507 -10.61 8.38 13.63
CA ALA A 507 -12.01 8.29 14.02
C ALA A 507 -12.45 9.43 14.96
N TRP A 508 -11.57 9.88 15.86
CA TRP A 508 -11.90 10.97 16.79
C TRP A 508 -11.75 12.33 16.09
N ILE A 509 -12.83 12.76 15.43
CA ILE A 509 -12.85 13.93 14.52
C ILE A 509 -12.12 15.19 15.04
N PRO A 510 -12.26 15.63 16.32
CA PRO A 510 -11.56 16.82 16.81
C PRO A 510 -10.01 16.72 16.81
N ASN A 511 -9.46 15.50 16.78
CA ASN A 511 -8.01 15.24 16.73
C ASN A 511 -7.43 15.20 15.30
N THR A 512 -8.29 15.13 14.28
CA THR A 512 -7.93 14.84 12.87
C THR A 512 -9.07 15.23 11.91
N PRO A 513 -9.59 16.47 11.92
CA PRO A 513 -10.80 16.81 11.18
C PRO A 513 -10.55 16.83 9.66
N CYS A 514 -11.32 16.03 8.90
CA CYS A 514 -11.16 15.94 7.45
C CYS A 514 -11.40 17.26 6.70
N THR A 515 -12.22 18.17 7.23
CA THR A 515 -12.57 19.45 6.60
C THR A 515 -12.90 20.51 7.65
N MET A 516 -12.66 21.78 7.34
CA MET A 516 -13.03 22.92 8.17
C MET A 516 -14.08 23.79 7.46
N ARG A 517 -15.12 24.20 8.19
CA ARG A 517 -16.31 24.92 7.69
C ARG A 517 -16.29 26.43 7.93
N GLN A 518 -15.25 26.95 8.57
CA GLN A 518 -14.97 28.38 8.79
C GLN A 518 -13.49 28.65 8.48
N PRO A 519 -13.09 29.88 8.15
CA PRO A 519 -11.68 30.23 7.95
C PRO A 519 -10.86 30.16 9.25
N PRO A 520 -9.52 30.12 9.17
CA PRO A 520 -8.65 30.23 10.32
C PRO A 520 -8.91 31.49 11.18
N PRO A 521 -8.80 31.40 12.52
CA PRO A 521 -8.96 32.55 13.41
C PRO A 521 -7.87 33.62 13.19
N THR A 522 -8.31 34.85 12.92
CA THR A 522 -7.42 36.03 12.80
C THR A 522 -7.28 36.80 14.13
N ASP A 523 -8.20 36.57 15.07
CA ASP A 523 -8.21 37.10 16.43
C ASP A 523 -8.19 35.94 17.43
N LYS A 524 -7.32 36.01 18.43
CA LYS A 524 -7.15 34.99 19.47
C LYS A 524 -8.23 35.10 20.56
N ASP A 525 -8.60 36.31 20.95
CA ASP A 525 -9.47 36.56 22.09
C ASP A 525 -10.95 36.34 21.72
N ALA A 526 -11.27 36.28 20.43
CA ALA A 526 -12.60 36.00 19.89
C ALA A 526 -12.97 34.50 19.80
N VAL A 527 -12.05 33.56 20.06
CA VAL A 527 -12.31 32.13 19.83
C VAL A 527 -13.21 31.51 20.93
N THR A 528 -14.45 31.19 20.56
CA THR A 528 -15.44 30.53 21.44
C THR A 528 -15.63 29.05 21.12
N MET A 529 -16.33 28.31 22.00
CA MET A 529 -16.71 26.93 21.70
C MET A 529 -17.68 26.86 20.51
N ASP A 530 -18.64 27.78 20.42
CA ASP A 530 -19.57 27.88 19.28
C ASP A 530 -18.81 28.06 17.95
N MET A 531 -17.72 28.83 17.94
CA MET A 531 -16.84 28.97 16.78
C MET A 531 -16.13 27.66 16.43
N ILE A 532 -15.61 26.93 17.41
CA ILE A 532 -15.01 25.60 17.21
C ILE A 532 -16.03 24.61 16.62
N MET A 533 -17.23 24.54 17.19
CA MET A 533 -18.31 23.65 16.74
C MET A 533 -18.90 24.07 15.38
N ALA A 534 -18.83 25.35 15.03
CA ALA A 534 -19.12 25.85 13.68
C ALA A 534 -18.01 25.53 12.67
N THR A 535 -16.77 25.35 13.12
CA THR A 535 -15.59 25.08 12.28
C THR A 535 -15.39 23.59 11.97
N LEU A 536 -15.50 22.71 12.98
CA LEU A 536 -15.31 21.26 12.82
C LEU A 536 -16.32 20.63 11.82
N PRO A 537 -16.07 19.43 11.25
CA PRO A 537 -16.97 18.78 10.28
C PRO A 537 -18.44 18.62 10.75
N ASP A 538 -19.40 18.70 9.83
CA ASP A 538 -20.81 18.39 10.12
C ASP A 538 -21.04 16.89 10.35
N VAL A 539 -22.15 16.51 11.01
CA VAL A 539 -22.50 15.10 11.34
C VAL A 539 -22.34 14.16 10.15
N SER A 540 -22.70 14.59 8.94
CA SER A 540 -22.62 13.77 7.73
C SER A 540 -21.22 13.70 7.12
N GLN A 541 -20.34 14.65 7.43
CA GLN A 541 -18.91 14.62 7.10
C GLN A 541 -18.16 13.76 8.13
N SER A 542 -18.42 13.97 9.42
CA SER A 542 -17.90 13.19 10.55
C SER A 542 -18.15 11.69 10.39
N CYS A 543 -19.41 11.31 10.13
CA CYS A 543 -19.75 9.91 9.88
C CYS A 543 -19.01 9.36 8.64
N LEU A 544 -18.92 10.11 7.55
CA LEU A 544 -18.24 9.63 6.33
C LEU A 544 -16.73 9.45 6.55
N GLN A 545 -16.07 10.35 7.29
CA GLN A 545 -14.68 10.18 7.72
C GLN A 545 -14.51 8.85 8.47
N MET A 546 -15.32 8.58 9.50
CA MET A 546 -15.26 7.34 10.28
C MET A 546 -15.57 6.08 9.46
N ALA A 547 -16.45 6.15 8.45
CA ALA A 547 -16.76 5.02 7.57
C ALA A 547 -15.50 4.51 6.85
N ILE A 548 -14.75 5.47 6.31
CA ILE A 548 -13.65 5.22 5.37
C ILE A 548 -12.38 4.89 6.13
N THR A 549 -12.07 5.62 7.21
CA THR A 549 -10.90 5.31 8.04
C THR A 549 -11.04 3.94 8.73
N TRP A 550 -12.27 3.50 9.02
CA TRP A 550 -12.54 2.12 9.45
C TRP A 550 -12.40 1.10 8.31
N HIS A 551 -13.08 1.31 7.18
CA HIS A 551 -13.08 0.34 6.08
C HIS A 551 -11.68 0.11 5.49
N LEU A 552 -10.86 1.16 5.39
CA LEU A 552 -9.48 1.08 4.91
C LEU A 552 -8.52 0.54 5.99
N GLY A 553 -8.64 1.00 7.24
CA GLY A 553 -7.75 0.64 8.34
C GLY A 553 -8.01 -0.73 8.99
N ARG A 554 -9.09 -1.44 8.63
CA ARG A 554 -9.38 -2.79 9.17
C ARG A 554 -8.39 -3.83 8.64
N ALA A 555 -8.10 -4.84 9.46
CA ALA A 555 -7.43 -6.06 8.99
C ALA A 555 -8.31 -6.78 7.95
N GLN A 556 -7.70 -7.17 6.82
CA GLN A 556 -8.37 -7.90 5.74
C GLN A 556 -8.40 -9.41 6.06
N PRO A 557 -9.47 -10.15 5.73
CA PRO A 557 -9.57 -11.59 6.03
C PRO A 557 -8.65 -12.46 5.15
N ASP A 558 -8.21 -11.94 4.00
CA ASP A 558 -7.28 -12.57 3.06
C ASP A 558 -5.84 -12.03 3.16
N ALA A 559 -5.54 -11.21 4.18
CA ALA A 559 -4.26 -10.57 4.35
C ALA A 559 -3.11 -11.60 4.35
N ILE A 560 -2.15 -11.43 3.44
CA ILE A 560 -0.95 -12.28 3.33
C ILE A 560 0.21 -11.54 3.99
N PRO A 561 0.69 -11.94 5.20
CA PRO A 561 1.73 -11.19 5.92
C PRO A 561 3.10 -11.24 5.24
N LEU A 562 3.90 -10.20 5.44
CA LEU A 562 5.20 -9.99 4.82
C LEU A 562 6.09 -11.24 4.86
N GLY A 563 6.62 -11.64 3.70
CA GLY A 563 7.47 -12.83 3.55
C GLY A 563 6.72 -14.17 3.56
N ARG A 564 5.40 -14.17 3.73
CA ARG A 564 4.54 -15.31 3.36
C ARG A 564 4.11 -15.16 1.91
N TYR A 565 4.17 -16.24 1.14
CA TYR A 565 3.78 -16.28 -0.25
C TYR A 565 2.79 -17.44 -0.43
N THR A 566 1.74 -17.22 -1.21
CA THR A 566 0.74 -18.24 -1.59
C THR A 566 1.13 -19.01 -2.84
N GLU A 567 2.02 -18.44 -3.66
CA GLU A 567 2.52 -19.02 -4.89
C GLU A 567 4.04 -19.29 -4.79
N ASP A 568 4.48 -20.47 -5.19
CA ASP A 568 5.89 -20.85 -5.24
C ASP A 568 6.57 -20.28 -6.50
N HIS A 569 6.70 -18.95 -6.57
CA HIS A 569 7.37 -18.25 -7.67
C HIS A 569 8.87 -18.63 -7.78
N PHE A 570 9.50 -19.06 -6.69
CA PHE A 570 10.86 -19.60 -6.67
C PHE A 570 10.85 -21.05 -6.18
N THR A 571 11.57 -21.93 -6.87
CA THR A 571 11.69 -23.35 -6.54
C THR A 571 13.13 -23.78 -6.26
N GLU A 572 14.08 -22.87 -6.50
CA GLU A 572 15.51 -23.08 -6.32
C GLU A 572 15.88 -23.05 -4.84
N ALA A 573 16.56 -24.08 -4.34
CA ALA A 573 16.93 -24.21 -2.93
C ALA A 573 17.63 -22.96 -2.35
N LYS A 574 18.52 -22.32 -3.10
CA LYS A 574 19.21 -21.08 -2.68
C LYS A 574 18.26 -19.88 -2.52
N ALA A 575 17.23 -19.77 -3.35
CA ALA A 575 16.22 -18.71 -3.23
C ALA A 575 15.32 -18.97 -2.02
N LEU A 576 14.93 -20.23 -1.81
CA LEU A 576 14.18 -20.66 -0.62
C LEU A 576 14.98 -20.42 0.67
N GLU A 577 16.29 -20.71 0.71
CA GLU A 577 17.19 -20.39 1.84
C GLU A 577 17.24 -18.89 2.17
N VAL A 578 17.19 -18.01 1.16
CA VAL A 578 17.16 -16.55 1.36
C VAL A 578 15.80 -16.08 1.87
N ILE A 579 14.71 -16.62 1.31
CA ILE A 579 13.34 -16.36 1.74
C ILE A 579 13.12 -16.83 3.20
N ASP A 580 13.60 -18.02 3.57
CA ASP A 580 13.49 -18.52 4.94
C ASP A 580 14.38 -17.76 5.94
N ARG A 581 15.51 -17.20 5.50
CA ARG A 581 16.28 -16.25 6.31
C ARG A 581 15.50 -14.97 6.58
N PHE A 582 14.92 -14.35 5.55
CA PHE A 582 14.05 -13.18 5.69
C PHE A 582 12.87 -13.47 6.64
N ARG A 583 12.23 -14.64 6.52
CA ARG A 583 11.18 -15.12 7.45
C ARG A 583 11.66 -15.36 8.89
N MET A 584 12.96 -15.54 9.14
CA MET A 584 13.53 -15.60 10.50
C MET A 584 13.85 -14.20 11.04
N GLU A 585 14.45 -13.35 10.22
CA GLU A 585 14.78 -11.97 10.57
C GLU A 585 13.51 -11.15 10.91
N LEU A 586 12.43 -11.33 10.14
CA LEU A 586 11.10 -10.77 10.44
C LEU A 586 10.57 -11.21 11.81
N LYS A 587 10.79 -12.46 12.25
CA LYS A 587 10.30 -12.95 13.56
C LYS A 587 11.07 -12.35 14.73
N GLU A 588 12.37 -12.14 14.59
CA GLU A 588 13.17 -11.50 15.64
C GLU A 588 12.86 -9.98 15.71
N ILE A 589 12.54 -9.33 14.59
CA ILE A 589 11.99 -7.97 14.57
C ILE A 589 10.61 -7.92 15.22
N GLU A 590 9.71 -8.85 14.90
CA GLU A 590 8.38 -8.93 15.54
C GLU A 590 8.48 -9.08 17.06
N LYS A 591 9.34 -9.98 17.52
CA LYS A 591 9.66 -10.21 18.93
C LYS A 591 10.29 -8.99 19.61
N HIS A 592 11.17 -8.26 18.93
CA HIS A 592 11.72 -6.99 19.43
C HIS A 592 10.62 -5.93 19.58
N ILE A 593 9.78 -5.72 18.55
CA ILE A 593 8.65 -4.79 18.59
C ILE A 593 7.69 -5.13 19.73
N LEU A 594 7.35 -6.41 19.92
CA LEU A 594 6.50 -6.85 21.04
C LEU A 594 7.16 -6.58 22.41
N SER A 595 8.48 -6.73 22.53
CA SER A 595 9.22 -6.45 23.75
C SER A 595 9.33 -4.95 24.08
N GLU A 596 9.54 -4.09 23.08
CA GLU A 596 9.55 -2.63 23.27
C GLU A 596 8.15 -2.07 23.60
N ASN A 597 7.10 -2.77 23.16
CA ASN A 597 5.71 -2.43 23.46
C ASN A 597 5.17 -3.06 24.76
N GLU A 598 5.94 -3.92 25.45
CA GLU A 598 5.46 -4.57 26.68
C GLU A 598 5.31 -3.54 27.82
N GLY A 599 4.10 -3.45 28.38
CA GLY A 599 3.76 -2.50 29.44
C GLY A 599 3.53 -1.05 28.98
N LEU A 600 3.70 -0.71 27.70
CA LEU A 600 3.28 0.60 27.18
C LEU A 600 1.75 0.72 27.19
N GLU A 601 1.25 1.85 27.69
CA GLU A 601 -0.18 2.18 27.69
C GLU A 601 -0.73 2.35 26.26
N LEU A 602 0.12 2.84 25.34
CA LEU A 602 -0.21 3.02 23.93
C LEU A 602 0.83 2.33 23.04
N GLN A 603 0.46 1.18 22.49
CA GLN A 603 1.36 0.33 21.72
C GLN A 603 1.39 0.70 20.23
N TYR A 604 2.59 0.89 19.67
CA TYR A 604 2.81 1.08 18.24
C TYR A 604 3.02 -0.28 17.56
N LEU A 605 1.96 -0.82 16.96
CA LEU A 605 1.95 -2.16 16.33
C LEU A 605 1.65 -2.13 14.81
N PHE A 606 1.70 -0.96 14.16
CA PHE A 606 1.42 -0.84 12.72
C PHE A 606 2.53 -1.44 11.84
N LEU A 607 3.77 -1.47 12.34
CA LEU A 607 4.93 -2.11 11.73
C LEU A 607 5.22 -3.52 12.29
N LEU A 608 4.26 -4.15 12.97
CA LEU A 608 4.42 -5.54 13.41
C LEU A 608 4.41 -6.46 12.17
N PRO A 609 5.45 -7.26 11.88
CA PRO A 609 5.56 -8.03 10.64
C PRO A 609 4.36 -8.92 10.30
N SER A 610 3.75 -9.59 11.29
CA SER A 610 2.50 -10.35 11.14
C SER A 610 1.25 -9.52 10.76
N ARG A 611 1.34 -8.19 10.76
CA ARG A 611 0.29 -7.22 10.38
C ARG A 611 0.65 -6.35 9.16
N ILE A 612 1.84 -6.52 8.59
CA ILE A 612 2.25 -5.89 7.33
C ILE A 612 1.85 -6.85 6.20
N GLU A 613 0.96 -6.44 5.28
CA GLU A 613 0.68 -7.21 4.06
C GLU A 613 1.85 -7.16 3.08
N ASN A 614 1.98 -8.17 2.20
CA ASN A 614 3.00 -8.12 1.14
C ASN A 614 2.75 -7.01 0.10
N SER A 615 1.52 -6.53 -0.04
CA SER A 615 1.08 -5.68 -1.14
C SER A 615 -0.06 -4.77 -0.70
N ILE A 616 -0.35 -3.77 -1.53
CA ILE A 616 -1.47 -2.85 -1.32
C ILE A 616 -2.76 -3.53 -1.81
N THR A 617 -3.60 -4.01 -0.88
CA THR A 617 -4.86 -4.73 -1.16
C THR A 617 -6.13 -4.02 -0.67
N ILE A 618 -5.99 -2.85 -0.06
CA ILE A 618 -7.02 -2.00 0.55
C ILE A 618 -6.63 -0.52 0.45
#